data_AF-A0AAN5IE33-F1
#
_entry.id   AF-A0AAN5IE33-F1
#
_cell.length_a   1.000
_cell.length_b   1.000
_cell.length_c   1.000
_cell.angle_alpha   90.00
_cell.angle_beta   90.00
_cell.angle_gamma   90.00
#
_symmetry.space_group_name_H-M   'P 1'
#
loop_
_entity.id
_entity.type
_entity.pdbx_description
1 polymer ?
#
loop_
_entity_poly.entity_id
_entity_poly.type
_entity_poly.pdbx_seq_one_letter_code
_entity_poly.pdbx_strand_id
1 'polypeptide(L)'
;VIMLVRNPIAGVAIRRQLREEYLESTGDVTIIFCDLTNMASVSKAADLIMKTYTRIDGLVCNAGIGSRSKYEQTIDGFESIIQTNCLAHALLTTILSCGLQLTNGVVINVSSHVSHATAPFDYDNPFFSEDDYNGYEAYCRSKFMVNIFTMQAGKRITSGVRFLAIYP
;
A
#
# COMPACT_ATOMS: atom_id res chain seq x y z
N VAL A 1 -8.04 12.91 -7.31
CA VAL A 1 -7.25 11.70 -7.00
C VAL A 1 -5.85 12.11 -6.57
N ILE A 2 -5.33 11.51 -5.50
CA ILE A 2 -3.93 11.70 -5.08
C ILE A 2 -3.16 10.45 -5.49
N MET A 3 -2.15 10.60 -6.33
CA MET A 3 -1.27 9.52 -6.75
C MET A 3 0.03 9.59 -5.96
N LEU A 4 0.25 8.56 -5.13
CA LEU A 4 1.51 8.35 -4.43
C LEU A 4 2.47 7.58 -5.36
N VAL A 5 3.58 8.21 -5.74
CA VAL A 5 4.53 7.61 -6.69
C VAL A 5 5.98 7.80 -6.24
N ARG A 6 6.82 6.78 -6.47
CA ARG A 6 8.27 6.85 -6.24
C ARG A 6 9.04 7.59 -7.34
N ASN A 7 8.42 7.79 -8.50
CA ASN A 7 9.00 8.55 -9.62
C ASN A 7 8.07 9.72 -9.98
N PRO A 8 8.32 10.93 -9.44
CA PRO A 8 7.48 12.10 -9.69
C PRO A 8 7.48 12.54 -11.16
N ILE A 9 8.57 12.33 -11.91
CA ILE A 9 8.67 12.69 -13.33
C ILE A 9 7.66 11.86 -14.12
N ALA A 10 7.66 10.55 -13.92
CA ALA A 10 6.68 9.65 -14.55
C ALA A 10 5.25 9.99 -14.10
N GLY A 11 5.04 10.32 -12.81
CA GLY A 11 3.74 10.74 -12.30
C GLY A 11 3.20 12.01 -12.97
N VAL A 12 4.05 13.01 -13.18
CA VAL A 12 3.68 14.26 -13.87
C VAL A 12 3.35 14.01 -15.34
N ALA A 13 4.10 13.13 -16.01
CA ALA A 13 3.81 12.74 -17.38
C ALA A 13 2.43 12.07 -17.52
N ILE A 14 2.12 11.11 -16.64
CA ILE A 14 0.80 10.45 -16.62
C ILE A 14 -0.32 11.43 -16.28
N ARG A 15 -0.12 12.32 -15.31
CA ARG A 15 -1.11 13.37 -15.01
C ARG A 15 -1.42 14.22 -16.24
N ARG A 16 -0.39 14.58 -17.02
CA ARG A 16 -0.57 15.36 -18.26
C ARG A 16 -1.38 14.55 -19.28
N GLN A 17 -1.02 13.30 -19.52
CA GLN A 17 -1.76 12.41 -20.43
C GLN A 17 -3.23 12.27 -20.02
N LEU A 18 -3.51 12.03 -18.74
CA LEU A 18 -4.88 11.91 -18.23
C LEU A 18 -5.69 13.20 -18.44
N ARG A 19 -5.07 14.37 -18.28
CA ARG A 19 -5.74 15.66 -18.56
C ARG A 19 -6.04 15.84 -20.04
N GLU A 20 -5.15 15.39 -20.93
CA GLU A 20 -5.35 15.47 -22.39
C GLU A 20 -6.40 14.48 -22.89
N GLU A 21 -6.51 13.29 -22.28
CA GLU A 21 -7.48 12.25 -22.65
C GLU A 21 -8.87 12.50 -22.06
N TYR A 22 -8.94 13.09 -20.86
CA TYR A 22 -10.18 13.35 -20.12
C TYR A 22 -10.42 14.84 -19.87
N LEU A 23 -10.29 15.65 -20.93
CA LEU A 23 -10.37 17.12 -20.92
C LEU A 23 -11.63 17.70 -20.23
N GLU A 24 -12.74 16.95 -20.21
CA GLU A 24 -14.01 17.37 -19.58
C GLU A 24 -14.23 16.78 -18.18
N SER A 25 -13.29 16.01 -17.64
CA SER A 25 -13.42 15.48 -16.28
C SER A 25 -13.20 16.59 -15.24
N THR A 26 -14.09 16.65 -14.25
CA THR A 26 -13.99 17.60 -13.12
C THR A 26 -12.95 17.20 -12.07
N GLY A 27 -12.24 16.08 -12.27
CA GLY A 27 -11.32 15.51 -11.29
C GLY A 27 -9.89 16.02 -11.46
N ASP A 28 -9.32 16.57 -10.39
CA ASP A 28 -7.88 16.89 -10.36
C ASP A 28 -7.03 15.69 -9.93
N VAL A 29 -5.80 15.62 -10.44
CA VAL A 29 -4.80 14.59 -10.10
C VAL A 29 -3.60 15.27 -9.46
N THR A 30 -3.40 15.01 -8.17
CA THR A 30 -2.25 15.49 -7.41
C THR A 30 -1.20 14.39 -7.33
N ILE A 31 0.06 14.73 -7.61
CA ILE A 31 1.20 13.81 -7.50
C ILE A 31 1.93 14.10 -6.20
N ILE A 32 2.09 13.11 -5.34
CA ILE A 32 2.90 13.20 -4.12
C ILE A 32 3.97 12.12 -4.17
N PHE A 33 5.21 12.49 -3.86
CA PHE A 33 6.29 11.53 -3.75
C PHE A 33 6.05 10.60 -2.56
N CYS A 34 6.14 9.29 -2.79
CA CYS A 34 6.09 8.28 -1.73
C CYS A 34 6.90 7.06 -2.18
N ASP A 35 7.84 6.65 -1.35
CA ASP A 35 8.60 5.42 -1.54
C ASP A 35 8.24 4.43 -0.43
N LEU A 36 7.59 3.32 -0.81
CA LEU A 36 7.14 2.31 0.13
C LEU A 36 8.29 1.48 0.72
N THR A 37 9.50 1.59 0.17
CA THR A 37 10.72 0.99 0.74
C THR A 37 11.33 1.82 1.88
N ASN A 38 10.69 2.94 2.26
CA ASN A 38 11.15 3.84 3.32
C ASN A 38 9.96 4.35 4.16
N MET A 39 9.83 3.91 5.41
CA MET A 39 8.70 4.27 6.29
C MET A 39 8.65 5.77 6.62
N ALA A 40 9.80 6.45 6.66
CA ALA A 40 9.84 7.90 6.82
C ALA A 40 9.30 8.62 5.57
N SER A 41 9.50 8.07 4.37
CA SER A 41 8.89 8.57 3.13
C SER A 41 7.37 8.43 3.16
N VAL A 42 6.87 7.26 3.57
CA VAL A 42 5.43 6.99 3.76
C VAL A 42 4.81 7.97 4.75
N SER A 43 5.43 8.16 5.91
CA SER A 43 4.93 9.06 6.96
C SER A 43 4.88 10.50 6.47
N LYS A 44 5.93 10.99 5.79
CA LYS A 44 5.95 12.34 5.20
C LYS A 44 4.84 12.55 4.16
N ALA A 45 4.60 11.56 3.30
CA ALA A 45 3.53 11.64 2.30
C ALA A 45 2.15 11.67 2.97
N ALA A 46 1.93 10.82 3.97
CA ALA A 46 0.68 10.75 4.71
C ALA A 46 0.42 12.05 5.51
N ASP A 47 1.43 12.60 6.17
CA ASP A 47 1.33 13.87 6.89
C ASP A 47 1.02 15.03 5.95
N LEU A 48 1.63 15.05 4.77
CA LEU A 48 1.32 16.07 3.76
C LEU A 48 -0.14 15.97 3.29
N ILE A 49 -0.64 14.75 3.08
CA ILE A 49 -2.05 14.50 2.75
C ILE A 49 -2.94 15.03 3.87
N MET A 50 -2.70 14.65 5.13
CA MET A 50 -3.54 15.06 6.26
C MET A 50 -3.49 16.56 6.54
N LYS A 51 -2.38 17.24 6.22
CA LYS A 51 -2.26 18.70 6.28
C LYS A 51 -3.05 19.41 5.17
N THR A 52 -3.19 18.79 4.01
CA THR A 52 -3.82 19.39 2.83
C THR A 52 -5.30 19.02 2.69
N TYR A 53 -5.66 17.81 3.11
CA TYR A 53 -6.99 17.21 2.96
C TYR A 53 -7.44 16.62 4.30
N THR A 54 -8.57 17.09 4.81
CA THR A 54 -9.14 16.58 6.06
C THR A 54 -10.05 15.37 5.85
N ARG A 55 -10.48 15.09 4.62
CA ARG A 55 -11.41 14.03 4.26
C ARG A 55 -10.79 13.11 3.21
N ILE A 56 -10.96 11.80 3.39
CA ILE A 56 -10.46 10.77 2.47
C ILE A 56 -11.61 9.80 2.21
N ASP A 57 -12.21 9.83 1.03
CA ASP A 57 -13.35 8.94 0.71
C ASP A 57 -12.90 7.51 0.34
N GLY A 58 -11.64 7.34 -0.08
CA GLY A 58 -11.06 6.03 -0.33
C GLY A 58 -9.55 6.00 -0.43
N LEU A 59 -8.97 4.84 -0.13
CA LEU A 59 -7.55 4.52 -0.22
C LEU A 59 -7.37 3.21 -0.98
N VAL A 60 -6.51 3.22 -2.01
CA VAL A 60 -6.20 2.01 -2.80
C VAL A 60 -4.74 1.65 -2.61
N CYS A 61 -4.49 0.60 -1.82
CA CYS A 61 -3.18 0.03 -1.56
C CYS A 61 -2.83 -0.96 -2.68
N ASN A 62 -2.44 -0.42 -3.84
CA ASN A 62 -2.14 -1.19 -5.05
C ASN A 62 -0.65 -1.45 -5.29
N ALA A 63 0.21 -0.46 -5.00
CA ALA A 63 1.62 -0.55 -5.34
C ALA A 63 2.30 -1.77 -4.66
N GLY A 64 3.13 -2.48 -5.40
CA GLY A 64 3.84 -3.64 -4.88
C GLY A 64 4.99 -4.08 -5.78
N ILE A 65 5.87 -4.89 -5.21
CA ILE A 65 7.00 -5.54 -5.88
C ILE A 65 6.66 -7.03 -6.03
N GLY A 66 7.03 -7.62 -7.18
CA GLY A 66 6.68 -8.98 -7.56
C GLY A 66 7.71 -10.04 -7.17
N SER A 67 7.36 -11.31 -7.41
CA SER A 67 8.11 -12.50 -6.99
C SER A 67 9.49 -12.72 -7.62
N ARG A 68 9.86 -11.93 -8.63
CA ARG A 68 11.17 -12.02 -9.31
C ARG A 68 12.25 -11.14 -8.67
N SER A 69 11.89 -10.37 -7.65
CA SER A 69 12.87 -9.56 -6.92
C SER A 69 13.85 -10.45 -6.17
N LYS A 70 15.08 -9.96 -6.05
CA LYS A 70 16.11 -10.58 -5.21
C LYS A 70 15.89 -10.16 -3.76
N TYR A 71 16.54 -10.87 -2.85
CA TYR A 71 16.57 -10.43 -1.46
C TYR A 71 17.18 -9.03 -1.41
N GLU A 72 16.44 -8.12 -0.80
CA GLU A 72 16.87 -6.76 -0.52
C GLU A 72 16.28 -6.38 0.83
N GLN A 73 17.13 -5.80 1.69
CA GLN A 73 16.68 -5.22 2.94
C GLN A 73 16.44 -3.72 2.73
N THR A 74 15.29 -3.23 3.16
CA THR A 74 14.97 -1.80 3.14
C THR A 74 15.83 -1.03 4.14
N ILE A 75 15.82 0.30 4.04
CA ILE A 75 16.46 1.17 5.03
C ILE A 75 15.87 1.01 6.44
N ASP A 76 14.65 0.52 6.54
CA ASP A 76 13.96 0.26 7.81
C ASP A 76 14.26 -1.14 8.38
N GLY A 77 15.06 -1.93 7.68
CA GLY A 77 15.54 -3.23 8.16
C GLY A 77 14.63 -4.42 7.82
N PHE A 78 13.60 -4.25 6.99
CA PHE A 78 12.69 -5.33 6.58
C PHE A 78 13.02 -5.85 5.18
N GLU A 79 12.61 -7.09 4.88
CA GLU A 79 12.64 -7.59 3.51
C GLU A 79 11.73 -6.74 2.60
N SER A 80 12.26 -6.41 1.42
CA SER A 80 11.70 -5.42 0.50
C SER A 80 10.27 -5.70 0.04
N ILE A 81 9.93 -6.94 -0.31
CA ILE A 81 8.60 -7.34 -0.77
C ILE A 81 7.60 -7.20 0.39
N ILE A 82 7.92 -7.72 1.57
CA ILE A 82 7.01 -7.68 2.73
C ILE A 82 6.75 -6.24 3.17
N GLN A 83 7.80 -5.42 3.26
CA GLN A 83 7.62 -4.02 3.61
C GLN A 83 6.80 -3.29 2.56
N THR A 84 7.19 -3.37 1.29
CA THR A 84 6.56 -2.60 0.21
C THR A 84 5.10 -3.00 0.02
N ASN A 85 4.81 -4.30 0.04
CA ASN A 85 3.48 -4.81 -0.28
C ASN A 85 2.52 -4.80 0.90
N CYS A 86 3.02 -4.78 2.15
CA CYS A 86 2.17 -4.89 3.33
C CYS A 86 2.46 -3.81 4.38
N LEU A 87 3.66 -3.76 4.95
CA LEU A 87 3.92 -2.92 6.13
C LEU A 87 3.76 -1.42 5.83
N ALA A 88 4.24 -0.97 4.67
CA ALA A 88 4.15 0.42 4.25
C ALA A 88 2.69 0.85 4.00
N HIS A 89 1.88 -0.03 3.41
CA HIS A 89 0.44 0.21 3.24
C HIS A 89 -0.30 0.22 4.57
N ALA A 90 0.08 -0.64 5.52
CA ALA A 90 -0.50 -0.65 6.87
C ALA A 90 -0.19 0.66 7.62
N LEU A 91 1.05 1.16 7.53
CA LEU A 91 1.44 2.45 8.08
C LEU A 91 0.64 3.60 7.45
N LEU A 92 0.61 3.66 6.12
CA LEU A 92 -0.16 4.66 5.36
C LEU A 92 -1.64 4.67 5.79
N THR A 93 -2.27 3.49 5.80
CA THR A 93 -3.66 3.32 6.23
C THR A 93 -3.90 3.82 7.65
N THR A 94 -2.95 3.54 8.57
CA THR A 94 -3.07 3.93 9.97
C THR A 94 -3.01 5.45 10.13
N ILE A 95 -2.07 6.13 9.47
CA ILE A 95 -1.94 7.59 9.54
C ILE A 95 -3.15 8.28 8.91
N LEU A 96 -3.61 7.77 7.75
CA LEU A 96 -4.76 8.32 7.03
C LEU A 96 -6.12 7.93 7.64
N SER A 97 -6.12 7.10 8.69
CA SER A 97 -7.35 6.52 9.25
C SER A 97 -8.34 7.61 9.64
N CYS A 98 -7.93 8.67 10.36
CA CYS A 98 -8.83 9.77 10.76
C CYS A 98 -9.60 10.38 9.57
N GLY A 99 -8.92 10.62 8.44
CA GLY A 99 -9.56 11.15 7.24
C GLY A 99 -10.57 10.19 6.60
N LEU A 100 -10.30 8.87 6.68
CA LEU A 100 -11.22 7.81 6.25
C LEU A 100 -12.43 7.69 7.18
N GLN A 101 -12.25 7.85 8.49
CA GLN A 101 -13.34 7.76 9.47
C GLN A 101 -14.36 8.88 9.28
N LEU A 102 -13.91 10.09 8.90
CA LEU A 102 -14.79 11.23 8.67
C LEU A 102 -15.76 11.06 7.49
N THR A 103 -15.49 10.13 6.59
CA THR A 103 -16.25 9.92 5.35
C THR A 103 -16.94 8.55 5.29
N ASN A 104 -16.74 7.69 6.29
CA ASN A 104 -17.00 6.24 6.18
C ASN A 104 -16.35 5.64 4.92
N GLY A 105 -15.09 6.03 4.69
CA GLY A 105 -14.36 5.73 3.46
C GLY A 105 -14.10 4.23 3.26
N VAL A 106 -13.51 3.91 2.12
CA VAL A 106 -13.15 2.52 1.76
C VAL A 106 -11.64 2.36 1.59
N VAL A 107 -11.07 1.35 2.24
CA VAL A 107 -9.70 0.89 2.00
C VAL A 107 -9.77 -0.36 1.14
N ILE A 108 -9.17 -0.29 -0.05
CA ILE A 108 -9.04 -1.41 -0.98
C ILE A 108 -7.58 -1.85 -0.99
N ASN A 109 -7.32 -3.03 -0.48
CA ASN A 109 -6.01 -3.66 -0.53
C ASN A 109 -5.93 -4.63 -1.72
N VAL A 110 -4.94 -4.42 -2.59
CA VAL A 110 -4.74 -5.29 -3.75
C VAL A 110 -3.89 -6.49 -3.35
N SER A 111 -4.55 -7.61 -3.17
CA SER A 111 -3.98 -8.92 -2.83
C SER A 111 -3.64 -9.73 -4.09
N SER A 112 -3.58 -11.06 -3.97
CA SER A 112 -3.41 -11.99 -5.08
C SER A 112 -3.99 -13.37 -4.72
N HIS A 113 -4.43 -14.13 -5.73
CA HIS A 113 -4.90 -15.52 -5.55
C HIS A 113 -3.82 -16.43 -4.92
N VAL A 114 -2.54 -16.12 -5.10
CA VAL A 114 -1.42 -16.87 -4.50
C VAL A 114 -1.26 -16.65 -2.99
N SER A 115 -2.03 -15.74 -2.38
CA SER A 115 -1.98 -15.51 -0.93
C SER A 115 -2.24 -16.76 -0.09
N HIS A 116 -2.97 -17.75 -0.62
CA HIS A 116 -3.20 -19.02 0.06
C HIS A 116 -2.01 -19.99 0.00
N ALA A 117 -1.03 -19.74 -0.88
CA ALA A 117 0.11 -20.65 -1.10
C ALA A 117 1.16 -20.60 0.01
N THR A 118 1.07 -19.65 0.95
CA THR A 118 1.99 -19.51 2.09
C THR A 118 1.54 -20.30 3.34
N ALA A 119 0.60 -21.24 3.21
CA ALA A 119 0.10 -22.03 4.34
C ALA A 119 0.90 -23.34 4.51
N PRO A 120 1.34 -23.70 5.74
CA PRO A 120 1.21 -22.93 6.98
C PRO A 120 2.14 -21.70 7.01
N PHE A 121 1.68 -20.62 7.64
CA PHE A 121 2.49 -19.40 7.80
C PHE A 121 3.55 -19.63 8.88
N ASP A 122 4.81 -19.36 8.55
CA ASP A 122 5.93 -19.41 9.49
C ASP A 122 5.92 -18.16 10.38
N TYR A 123 5.51 -18.33 11.64
CA TYR A 123 5.44 -17.25 12.62
C TYR A 123 6.80 -16.95 13.28
N ASP A 124 7.74 -17.90 13.25
CA ASP A 124 9.06 -17.73 13.85
C ASP A 124 9.98 -16.94 12.90
N ASN A 125 9.71 -17.01 11.59
CA ASN A 125 10.40 -16.23 10.58
C ASN A 125 9.43 -15.54 9.60
N PRO A 126 8.72 -14.48 10.03
CA PRO A 126 7.74 -13.81 9.19
C PRO A 126 8.37 -12.96 8.07
N PHE A 127 9.64 -12.55 8.21
CA PHE A 127 10.27 -11.53 7.36
C PHE A 127 11.35 -12.04 6.40
N PHE A 128 11.69 -13.33 6.43
CA PHE A 128 12.84 -13.91 5.73
C PHE A 128 14.18 -13.29 6.14
N SER A 129 15.23 -14.09 6.02
CA SER A 129 16.62 -13.65 6.00
C SER A 129 17.17 -13.77 4.58
N GLU A 130 18.43 -13.40 4.39
CA GLU A 130 19.08 -13.59 3.08
C GLU A 130 19.28 -15.08 2.75
N ASP A 131 19.60 -15.90 3.76
CA ASP A 131 20.01 -17.30 3.60
C ASP A 131 18.85 -18.24 3.19
N ASP A 132 17.62 -17.85 3.49
CA ASP A 132 16.40 -18.61 3.24
C ASP A 132 15.42 -17.92 2.28
N TYR A 133 15.91 -16.90 1.55
CA TYR A 133 15.06 -16.10 0.70
C TYR A 133 14.54 -16.87 -0.53
N ASN A 134 13.22 -16.87 -0.68
CA ASN A 134 12.53 -17.26 -1.90
C ASN A 134 11.57 -16.14 -2.32
N GLY A 135 11.84 -15.48 -3.45
CA GLY A 135 11.03 -14.34 -3.90
C GLY A 135 9.56 -14.69 -4.19
N TYR A 136 9.25 -15.92 -4.62
CA TYR A 136 7.87 -16.36 -4.79
C TYR A 136 7.17 -16.54 -3.45
N GLU A 137 7.84 -17.16 -2.48
CA GLU A 137 7.31 -17.32 -1.13
C GLU A 137 7.13 -15.97 -0.44
N ALA A 138 8.12 -15.07 -0.51
CA ALA A 138 8.04 -13.71 -0.01
C ALA A 138 6.85 -12.94 -0.60
N TYR A 139 6.63 -13.08 -1.90
CA TYR A 139 5.45 -12.51 -2.55
C TYR A 139 4.15 -13.11 -2.03
N CYS A 140 4.02 -14.44 -1.97
CA CYS A 140 2.82 -15.10 -1.46
C CYS A 140 2.53 -14.70 -0.01
N ARG A 141 3.56 -14.69 0.82
CA ARG A 141 3.51 -14.29 2.23
C ARG A 141 3.07 -12.83 2.38
N SER A 142 3.64 -11.92 1.58
CA SER A 142 3.22 -10.52 1.59
C SER A 142 1.73 -10.34 1.28
N LYS A 143 1.19 -11.11 0.33
CA LYS A 143 -0.24 -11.05 -0.05
C LYS A 143 -1.15 -11.71 0.99
N PHE A 144 -0.67 -12.74 1.67
CA PHE A 144 -1.35 -13.26 2.87
C PHE A 144 -1.41 -12.23 3.99
N MET A 145 -0.29 -11.57 4.30
CA MET A 145 -0.25 -10.51 5.31
C MET A 145 -1.19 -9.36 4.99
N VAL A 146 -1.33 -9.00 3.70
CA VAL A 146 -2.34 -8.03 3.23
C VAL A 146 -3.77 -8.48 3.57
N ASN A 147 -4.11 -9.75 3.37
CA ASN A 147 -5.44 -10.28 3.72
C ASN A 147 -5.67 -10.26 5.23
N ILE A 148 -4.67 -10.69 6.02
CA ILE A 148 -4.73 -10.63 7.48
C ILE A 148 -4.90 -9.18 7.95
N PHE A 149 -4.10 -8.25 7.41
CA PHE A 149 -4.20 -6.83 7.71
C PHE A 149 -5.60 -6.30 7.40
N THR A 150 -6.16 -6.61 6.24
CA THR A 150 -7.51 -6.19 5.84
C THR A 150 -8.56 -6.63 6.87
N MET A 151 -8.54 -7.91 7.26
CA MET A 151 -9.48 -8.45 8.26
C MET A 151 -9.30 -7.82 9.64
N GLN A 152 -8.05 -7.65 10.09
CA GLN A 152 -7.76 -7.13 11.42
C GLN A 152 -8.00 -5.62 11.52
N ALA A 153 -7.68 -4.86 10.47
CA ALA A 153 -7.95 -3.43 10.40
C ALA A 153 -9.46 -3.17 10.41
N GLY A 154 -10.25 -3.94 9.66
CA GLY A 154 -11.71 -3.83 9.69
C GLY A 154 -12.36 -4.13 11.05
N LYS A 155 -11.71 -4.95 11.89
CA LYS A 155 -12.15 -5.18 13.28
C LYS A 155 -11.75 -4.07 14.25
N ARG A 156 -10.64 -3.36 13.97
CA ARG A 156 -10.05 -2.36 14.88
C ARG A 156 -10.48 -0.94 14.56
N ILE A 157 -10.72 -0.62 13.29
CA ILE A 157 -11.14 0.71 12.82
C ILE A 157 -12.65 0.64 12.55
N THR A 158 -13.44 0.84 13.60
CA THR A 158 -14.88 0.51 13.62
C THR A 158 -15.82 1.64 13.19
N SER A 159 -15.29 2.80 12.80
CA SER A 159 -16.04 4.03 12.49
C SER A 159 -16.71 4.01 11.09
N GLY A 160 -17.25 2.87 10.66
CA GLY A 160 -17.87 2.72 9.34
C GLY A 160 -16.91 2.62 8.15
N VAL A 161 -15.59 2.69 8.37
CA VAL A 161 -14.59 2.47 7.31
C VAL A 161 -14.67 1.02 6.83
N ARG A 162 -14.78 0.83 5.52
CA ARG A 162 -14.86 -0.51 4.91
C ARG A 162 -13.46 -0.95 4.48
N PHE A 163 -13.09 -2.18 4.82
CA PHE A 163 -11.83 -2.79 4.42
C PHE A 163 -12.12 -3.95 3.47
N LEU A 164 -11.62 -3.85 2.23
CA LEU A 164 -11.81 -4.84 1.19
C LEU A 164 -10.45 -5.31 0.68
N ALA A 165 -10.31 -6.62 0.47
CA ALA A 165 -9.19 -7.19 -0.26
C ALA A 165 -9.70 -7.67 -1.62
N ILE A 166 -9.01 -7.27 -2.69
CA ILE A 166 -9.32 -7.72 -4.05
C ILE A 166 -8.11 -8.43 -4.65
N TYR A 167 -8.34 -9.34 -5.58
CA TYR A 167 -7.29 -9.86 -6.44
C TYR A 167 -7.77 -9.71 -7.90
N PRO A 168 -6.96 -9.13 -8.79
CA PRO A 168 -7.23 -9.12 -10.22
C PRO A 168 -6.94 -10.46 -10.89
#